data_AF-D1PAF2-F1
#
_entry.id   AF-D1PAF2-F1
#
_cell.length_a   1.000
_cell.length_b   1.000
_cell.length_c   1.000
_cell.angle_alpha   90.00
_cell.angle_beta   90.00
_cell.angle_gamma   90.00
#
_symmetry.space_group_name_H-M   'P 1'
#
loop_
_entity.id
_entity.type
_entity.pdbx_description
1 polymer ?
#
loop_
_entity_poly.entity_id
_entity_poly.type
_entity_poly.pdbx_seq_one_letter_code
_entity_poly.pdbx_strand_id
1 'polypeptide(L)'
;MDWPEELLEIFDDPLLADVRPKPKAPTPDDRLAQKLLEINKWVAEHGSEPTADGGLKEKLLAASLKALRTKATDSLRQYDEYHLLG
;
A
#
# COMPACT_ATOMS: atom_id res chain seq x y z
N MET A 1 -28.10 9.69 -18.89
CA MET A 1 -27.78 11.11 -19.09
C MET A 1 -26.58 11.10 -20.00
N ASP A 2 -26.80 11.45 -21.27
CA ASP A 2 -25.77 11.42 -22.29
C ASP A 2 -25.10 12.79 -22.33
N TRP A 3 -23.77 12.79 -22.22
CA TRP A 3 -23.00 14.03 -22.24
C TRP A 3 -22.93 14.55 -23.69
N PRO A 4 -23.03 15.87 -23.90
CA PRO A 4 -22.81 16.49 -25.21
C PRO A 4 -21.46 16.09 -25.82
N GLU A 5 -21.42 15.83 -27.13
CA GLU A 5 -20.21 15.41 -27.86
C GLU A 5 -19.04 16.39 -27.70
N GLU A 6 -19.33 17.70 -27.70
CA GLU A 6 -18.34 18.77 -27.49
C GLU A 6 -17.57 18.61 -26.16
N LEU A 7 -18.20 18.06 -25.12
CA LEU A 7 -17.52 17.82 -23.83
C LEU A 7 -16.65 16.57 -23.87
N LEU A 8 -17.01 15.58 -24.69
CA LEU A 8 -16.20 14.39 -24.88
C LEU A 8 -14.91 14.72 -25.65
N GLU A 9 -15.01 15.60 -26.66
CA GLU A 9 -13.85 16.06 -27.44
C GLU A 9 -12.80 16.80 -26.60
N ILE A 10 -13.21 17.51 -25.54
CA ILE A 10 -12.29 18.20 -24.63
C ILE A 10 -11.40 17.19 -23.88
N PHE A 11 -11.90 16.00 -23.53
CA PHE A 11 -11.10 14.99 -22.82
C PHE A 11 -9.96 14.41 -23.68
N ASP A 12 -10.12 14.44 -25.01
CA ASP A 12 -9.12 13.96 -25.98
C ASP A 12 -8.16 15.07 -26.45
N ASP A 13 -8.27 16.29 -25.90
CA ASP A 13 -7.39 17.40 -26.24
C ASP A 13 -5.93 17.10 -25.81
N PRO A 14 -4.95 17.11 -26.73
CA PRO A 14 -3.53 16.94 -26.41
C PRO A 14 -3.01 17.93 -25.35
N LEU A 15 -3.64 19.10 -25.19
CA LEU A 15 -3.33 20.07 -24.13
C LEU A 15 -3.70 19.57 -22.73
N LEU A 16 -4.68 18.68 -22.62
CA LEU A 16 -5.13 18.05 -21.38
C LEU A 16 -4.53 16.66 -21.14
N ALA A 17 -3.66 16.17 -22.04
CA ALA A 17 -3.02 14.86 -21.92
C ALA A 17 -2.24 14.67 -20.60
N ASP A 18 -1.69 15.76 -20.07
CA ASP A 18 -0.95 15.78 -18.80
C ASP A 18 -1.82 16.16 -17.59
N VAL A 19 -3.10 16.49 -17.80
CA VAL A 19 -4.03 16.86 -16.73
C VAL A 19 -4.61 15.60 -16.12
N ARG A 20 -3.85 15.02 -15.18
CA ARG A 20 -4.32 13.94 -14.32
C ARG A 20 -4.80 14.50 -12.99
N PRO A 21 -5.89 13.94 -12.41
CA PRO A 21 -6.27 14.29 -11.05
C PRO A 21 -5.07 14.06 -10.12
N LYS A 22 -4.83 14.99 -9.19
CA LYS A 22 -3.74 14.86 -8.22
C LYS A 22 -3.88 13.50 -7.51
N PRO A 23 -2.80 12.71 -7.42
CA PRO A 23 -2.86 11.45 -6.69
C PRO A 23 -3.32 11.75 -5.27
N LYS A 24 -4.36 11.03 -4.82
CA LYS A 24 -4.88 11.20 -3.47
C LYS A 24 -3.74 10.92 -2.48
N ALA A 25 -3.60 11.79 -1.49
CA ALA A 25 -2.61 11.59 -0.44
C ALA A 25 -2.88 10.23 0.25
N PRO A 26 -1.83 9.43 0.55
CA PRO A 26 -2.00 8.17 1.24
C PRO A 26 -2.73 8.39 2.56
N THR A 27 -3.83 7.69 2.74
CA THR A 27 -4.56 7.64 3.99
C THR A 27 -3.71 6.93 5.06
N PRO A 28 -4.05 7.05 6.35
CA PRO A 28 -3.41 6.26 7.39
C PRO A 28 -3.41 4.76 7.09
N ASP A 29 -4.52 4.23 6.55
CA ASP A 29 -4.67 2.82 6.21
C ASP A 29 -3.78 2.42 5.03
N ASP A 30 -3.65 3.28 4.01
CA ASP A 30 -2.73 3.03 2.89
C ASP A 30 -1.28 2.89 3.38
N ARG A 31 -0.88 3.70 4.38
CA ARG A 31 0.45 3.60 4.98
C ARG A 31 0.64 2.30 5.75
N LEU A 32 -0.40 1.79 6.40
CA LEU A 32 -0.35 0.49 7.09
C LEU A 32 -0.26 -0.66 6.09
N ALA A 33 -1.04 -0.59 5.00
CA ALA A 33 -0.99 -1.57 3.91
C ALA A 33 0.39 -1.60 3.25
N GLN A 34 0.98 -0.44 2.96
CA GLN A 34 2.34 -0.34 2.42
C GLN A 34 3.38 -1.00 3.32
N LYS A 35 3.28 -0.82 4.64
CA LYS A 35 4.18 -1.49 5.59
C LYS A 35 4.01 -3.00 5.58
N LEU A 36 2.77 -3.50 5.53
CA LEU A 36 2.51 -4.93 5.48
C LEU A 36 3.04 -5.55 4.18
N LEU A 37 2.85 -4.87 3.05
CA LEU A 37 3.43 -5.29 1.76
C LEU A 37 4.97 -5.35 1.79
N GLU A 38 5.62 -4.41 2.48
CA GLU A 38 7.08 -4.46 2.65
C GLU A 38 7.52 -5.66 3.50
N ILE A 39 6.75 -6.02 4.53
CA ILE A 39 7.00 -7.20 5.35
C ILE A 39 6.75 -8.48 4.54
N ASN A 40 5.69 -8.57 3.75
CA ASN A 40 5.45 -9.71 2.87
C ASN A 40 6.60 -9.91 1.89
N LYS A 41 7.11 -8.81 1.32
CA LYS A 41 8.27 -8.86 0.45
C LYS A 41 9.51 -9.37 1.18
N TRP A 42 9.72 -8.96 2.43
CA TRP A 42 10.80 -9.50 3.25
C TRP A 42 10.66 -11.02 3.45
N VAL A 43 9.47 -11.48 3.80
CA VAL A 43 9.17 -12.91 3.99
C VAL A 43 9.36 -13.69 2.69
N ALA A 44 8.95 -13.14 1.55
CA ALA A 44 9.17 -13.74 0.24
C ALA A 44 10.66 -13.87 -0.10
N GLU A 45 11.48 -12.88 0.27
CA GLU A 45 12.92 -12.86 0.00
C GLU A 45 13.74 -13.75 0.95
N HIS A 46 13.37 -13.81 2.24
CA HIS A 46 14.16 -14.48 3.27
C HIS A 46 13.58 -15.82 3.74
N GLY A 47 12.30 -16.09 3.42
CA GLY A 47 11.57 -17.27 3.89
C GLY A 47 11.15 -17.22 5.36
N SER A 48 11.39 -16.11 6.06
CA SER A 48 11.06 -15.93 7.48
C SER A 48 10.59 -14.52 7.80
N GLU A 49 9.86 -14.37 8.90
CA GLU A 49 9.48 -13.07 9.44
C GLU A 49 10.71 -12.23 9.82
N PRO A 50 10.64 -10.90 9.71
CA PRO A 50 11.69 -10.03 10.21
C PRO A 50 11.80 -10.13 11.73
N THR A 51 13.02 -10.27 12.23
CA THR A 51 13.35 -10.41 13.65
C THR A 51 14.03 -9.17 14.23
N ALA A 52 14.07 -9.08 15.56
CA ALA A 52 14.76 -8.01 16.25
C ALA A 52 16.29 -8.22 16.33
N ASP A 53 16.80 -9.36 15.87
CA ASP A 53 18.22 -9.73 16.00
C ASP A 53 19.03 -9.37 14.74
N GLY A 54 18.36 -9.13 13.63
CA GLY A 54 18.99 -8.84 12.35
C GLY A 54 19.54 -7.42 12.17
N GLY A 55 19.71 -7.06 10.90
CA GLY A 55 20.15 -5.73 10.49
C GLY A 55 19.14 -4.63 10.84
N LEU A 56 19.53 -3.36 10.67
CA LEU A 56 18.67 -2.21 10.96
C LEU A 56 17.32 -2.29 10.22
N LYS A 57 17.34 -2.66 8.94
CA LYS A 57 16.13 -2.79 8.11
C LYS A 57 15.18 -3.84 8.68
N GLU A 58 15.70 -5.01 9.03
CA GLU A 58 14.93 -6.11 9.61
C GLU A 58 14.31 -5.70 10.96
N LYS A 59 15.09 -5.06 11.83
CA LYS A 59 14.61 -4.52 13.11
C LYS A 59 13.44 -3.55 12.94
N LEU A 60 13.52 -2.66 11.94
CA LEU A 60 12.45 -1.70 11.64
C LEU A 60 11.18 -2.40 11.12
N LEU A 61 11.33 -3.45 10.31
CA LEU A 61 10.23 -4.27 9.82
C LEU A 61 9.60 -5.08 10.96
N ALA A 62 10.40 -5.69 11.83
CA ALA A 62 9.95 -6.43 13.00
C ALA A 62 9.14 -5.53 13.96
N ALA A 63 9.63 -4.31 14.23
CA ALA A 63 8.90 -3.33 15.03
C ALA A 63 7.58 -2.90 14.37
N SER A 64 7.59 -2.72 13.04
CA SER A 64 6.38 -2.38 12.28
C SER A 64 5.36 -3.52 12.30
N LEU A 65 5.81 -4.78 12.13
CA LEU A 65 4.96 -5.96 12.22
C LEU A 65 4.30 -6.09 13.60
N LYS A 66 5.06 -5.87 14.68
CA LYS A 66 4.53 -5.84 16.04
C LYS A 66 3.46 -4.77 16.23
N ALA A 67 3.66 -3.58 15.66
CA ALA A 67 2.68 -2.50 15.73
C ALA A 67 1.41 -2.83 14.92
N LEU A 68 1.56 -3.47 13.75
CA LEU A 68 0.44 -3.92 12.92
C LEU A 68 -0.40 -4.98 13.62
N ARG A 69 0.22 -5.97 14.26
CA ARG A 69 -0.48 -7.00 15.06
C ARG A 69 -1.32 -6.39 16.19
N THR A 70 -0.82 -5.33 16.83
CA THR A 70 -1.56 -4.64 17.91
C THR A 70 -2.77 -3.85 17.40
N LYS A 71 -2.73 -3.39 16.15
CA LYS A 71 -3.77 -2.55 15.52
C LYS A 71 -4.37 -3.22 14.29
N ALA A 72 -4.47 -4.55 14.28
CA ALA A 72 -4.94 -5.28 13.13
C ALA A 72 -6.36 -4.82 12.78
N THR A 73 -6.50 -4.16 11.62
CA THR A 73 -7.78 -3.79 11.04
C THR A 73 -8.18 -4.82 10.00
N ASP A 74 -9.48 -5.08 9.85
CA ASP A 74 -9.99 -6.00 8.82
C ASP A 74 -9.54 -5.59 7.41
N SER A 75 -9.30 -4.30 7.18
CA SER A 75 -8.80 -3.74 5.91
C SER A 75 -7.41 -4.25 5.51
N LEU A 76 -6.59 -4.73 6.47
CA LEU A 76 -5.25 -5.24 6.20
C LEU A 76 -5.24 -6.73 5.82
N ARG A 77 -6.30 -7.47 6.10
CA ARG A 77 -6.37 -8.93 5.82
C ARG A 77 -6.19 -9.25 4.34
N GLN A 78 -6.65 -8.38 3.45
CA GLN A 78 -6.47 -8.56 2.01
C GLN A 78 -4.99 -8.52 1.57
N TYR A 79 -4.13 -7.91 2.39
CA TYR A 79 -2.69 -7.81 2.16
C TYR A 79 -1.90 -8.80 3.03
N ASP A 80 -2.55 -9.65 3.82
CA ASP A 80 -1.86 -10.57 4.73
C ASP A 80 -1.60 -11.93 4.07
N GLU A 81 -0.68 -11.96 3.10
CA GLU A 81 -0.38 -13.14 2.28
C GLU A 81 0.21 -14.31 3.08
N TYR A 82 0.96 -14.00 4.14
CA TYR A 82 1.69 -14.98 4.96
C TYR A 82 1.08 -15.19 6.34
N HIS A 83 -0.17 -14.78 6.56
CA HIS A 83 -0.88 -14.91 7.84
C HIS A 83 -0.10 -14.30 9.03
N LEU A 84 0.52 -13.16 8.80
CA LEU A 84 1.39 -12.47 9.74
C LEU A 84 0.61 -11.73 10.83
N LEU A 85 -0.66 -11.39 10.59
CA LEU A 85 -1.43 -10.55 11.51
C LEU A 85 -2.08 -11.30 12.68
N GLY A 86 -2.16 -12.63 12.61
CA GLY A 86 -2.77 -13.48 13.66
C GLY A 86 -4.27 -13.68 13.48
#